data_AF-A0A838D113-F1
#
_entry.id   AF-A0A838D113-F1
#
_cell.length_a   1.000
_cell.length_b   1.000
_cell.length_c   1.000
_cell.angle_alpha   90.00
_cell.angle_beta   90.00
_cell.angle_gamma   90.00
#
_symmetry.space_group_name_H-M   'P 1'
#
loop_
_entity.id
_entity.type
_entity.pdbx_description
1 polymer ?
#
loop_
_entity_poly.entity_id
_entity_poly.type
_entity_poly.pdbx_seq_one_letter_code
_entity_poly.pdbx_strand_id
1 'polypeptide(L)'
;DLMYEKGLAGMRYSISNTAEYGDYTRGTRVITQESREAMRAILAEIQSGDFAREWIAENRAGQENFQRMRAEQASSQVETTGRELRSMMSWIDTGELD
;
A
#
# COMPACT_ATOMS: atom_id res chain seq x y z
N ASP A 1 1.02 -3.06 -13.75
CA ASP A 1 1.21 -2.73 -15.17
C ASP A 1 -0.09 -2.69 -15.97
N LEU A 2 -0.83 -3.80 -16.10
CA LEU A 2 -2.06 -3.85 -16.91
C LEU A 2 -3.11 -2.75 -16.61
N MET A 3 -3.37 -2.44 -15.34
CA MET A 3 -4.31 -1.37 -14.97
C MET A 3 -3.82 0.02 -15.39
N TYR A 4 -2.51 0.26 -15.32
CA TYR A 4 -1.90 1.53 -15.74
C TYR A 4 -1.99 1.69 -17.26
N GLU A 5 -1.65 0.63 -18.01
CA GLU A 5 -1.61 0.64 -19.47
C GLU A 5 -3.00 0.61 -20.13
N LYS A 6 -3.96 -0.12 -19.53
CA LYS A 6 -5.22 -0.49 -20.19
C LYS A 6 -6.48 -0.25 -19.34
N GLY A 7 -6.33 0.37 -18.16
CA GLY A 7 -7.42 0.59 -17.23
C GLY A 7 -7.99 -0.70 -16.61
N LEU A 8 -9.04 -0.55 -15.81
CA LEU A 8 -9.70 -1.66 -15.11
C LEU A 8 -10.30 -2.69 -16.08
N ALA A 9 -10.94 -2.23 -17.16
CA ALA A 9 -11.54 -3.11 -18.15
C ALA A 9 -10.48 -3.97 -18.86
N GLY A 10 -9.35 -3.36 -19.24
CA GLY A 10 -8.25 -4.10 -19.89
C GLY A 10 -7.57 -5.10 -18.94
N MET A 11 -7.42 -4.76 -17.66
CA MET A 11 -6.94 -5.71 -16.65
C MET A 11 -7.89 -6.90 -16.51
N ARG A 12 -9.20 -6.65 -16.39
CA ARG A 12 -10.22 -7.71 -16.24
C ARG A 12 -10.31 -8.62 -17.45
N TYR A 13 -10.21 -8.07 -18.65
CA TYR A 13 -10.12 -8.85 -19.88
C TYR A 13 -8.88 -9.78 -19.91
N SER A 14 -7.81 -9.41 -19.20
CA SER A 14 -6.54 -10.14 -19.22
C SER A 14 -6.43 -11.24 -18.15
N ILE A 15 -7.37 -11.32 -17.20
CA ILE A 15 -7.41 -12.35 -16.15
C ILE A 15 -8.45 -13.43 -16.49
N SER A 16 -8.41 -14.56 -15.79
CA SER A 16 -9.41 -15.62 -16.00
C SER A 16 -10.82 -15.17 -15.56
N ASN A 17 -11.86 -15.71 -16.21
CA ASN A 17 -13.26 -15.47 -15.83
C ASN A 17 -13.53 -15.79 -14.35
N THR A 18 -12.85 -16.79 -13.78
CA THR A 18 -12.96 -17.14 -12.36
C THR A 18 -12.45 -16.01 -11.45
N ALA A 19 -11.31 -15.40 -11.81
CA ALA A 19 -10.75 -14.28 -11.08
C ALA A 19 -11.61 -13.02 -11.24
N GLU A 20 -12.12 -12.76 -12.44
CA GLU A 20 -13.01 -11.61 -12.70
C GLU A 20 -14.34 -11.73 -11.94
N TYR A 21 -14.99 -12.89 -11.95
CA TYR A 21 -16.18 -13.14 -11.13
C TYR A 21 -15.89 -12.95 -9.63
N GLY A 22 -14.71 -13.41 -9.18
CA GLY A 22 -14.21 -13.17 -7.83
C GLY A 22 -14.08 -11.68 -7.50
N ASP A 23 -13.43 -10.90 -8.35
CA ASP A 23 -13.28 -9.44 -8.21
C ASP A 23 -14.66 -8.76 -8.00
N TYR A 24 -15.60 -8.99 -8.93
CA TYR A 24 -16.93 -8.35 -8.87
C TYR A 24 -17.71 -8.65 -7.60
N THR A 25 -17.52 -9.83 -7.02
CA THR A 25 -18.37 -10.32 -5.92
C THR A 25 -17.70 -10.25 -4.56
N ARG A 26 -16.36 -10.26 -4.50
CA ARG A 26 -15.58 -10.23 -3.24
C ARG A 26 -14.91 -8.88 -3.02
N GLY A 27 -14.60 -8.11 -4.06
CA GLY A 27 -13.93 -6.81 -3.92
C GLY A 27 -14.66 -5.84 -2.99
N THR A 28 -15.99 -5.72 -3.14
CA THR A 28 -16.83 -4.85 -2.30
C THR A 28 -17.02 -5.35 -0.87
N ARG A 29 -16.70 -6.62 -0.59
CA ARG A 29 -16.71 -7.17 0.77
C ARG A 29 -15.45 -6.81 1.56
N VAL A 30 -14.37 -6.47 0.85
CA VAL A 30 -13.08 -6.07 1.44
C VAL A 30 -12.96 -4.56 1.48
N ILE A 31 -13.27 -3.87 0.38
CA ILE A 31 -13.31 -2.41 0.31
C ILE A 31 -14.75 -1.95 0.50
N THR A 32 -15.10 -1.65 1.74
CA THR A 32 -16.46 -1.39 2.19
C THR A 32 -16.78 0.10 2.25
N GLN A 33 -17.98 0.44 2.73
CA GLN A 33 -18.38 1.82 2.98
C GLN A 33 -17.51 2.45 4.09
N GLU A 34 -17.18 1.69 5.13
CA GLU A 34 -16.29 2.12 6.22
C GLU A 34 -14.89 2.45 5.70
N SER A 35 -14.36 1.68 4.74
CA SER A 35 -13.08 2.01 4.09
C SER A 35 -13.16 3.35 3.36
N ARG A 36 -14.29 3.65 2.71
CA ARG A 36 -14.50 4.92 1.99
C ARG A 36 -14.69 6.09 2.94
N GLU A 37 -15.32 5.87 4.08
CA GLU A 37 -15.46 6.88 5.13
C GLU A 37 -14.12 7.22 5.75
N ALA A 38 -13.28 6.22 6.04
CA ALA A 38 -11.91 6.44 6.47
C ALA A 38 -11.11 7.26 5.43
N MET A 39 -11.22 6.94 4.14
CA MET A 39 -10.58 7.74 3.08
C MET A 39 -11.04 9.20 3.07
N ARG A 40 -12.34 9.48 3.32
CA ARG A 40 -12.86 10.86 3.40
C ARG A 40 -12.37 11.59 4.65
N ALA A 41 -12.29 10.90 5.79
CA ALA A 41 -11.76 11.46 7.03
C ALA A 41 -10.29 11.84 6.87
N ILE A 42 -9.47 10.94 6.33
CA ILE A 42 -8.05 11.20 6.03
C ILE A 42 -7.90 12.41 5.11
N LEU A 43 -8.72 12.52 4.06
CA LEU A 43 -8.70 13.69 3.17
C LEU A 43 -9.05 14.98 3.93
N ALA A 44 -10.03 14.94 4.84
CA ALA A 44 -10.40 16.09 5.66
C ALA A 44 -9.26 16.51 6.61
N GLU A 45 -8.58 15.57 7.26
CA GLU A 45 -7.41 15.81 8.12
C GLU A 45 -6.23 16.42 7.36
N ILE A 46 -6.05 16.04 6.10
CA ILE A 46 -5.05 16.65 5.21
C ILE A 46 -5.47 18.08 4.86
N GLN A 47 -6.72 18.30 4.45
CA GLN A 47 -7.22 19.61 4.03
C GLN A 47 -7.32 20.62 5.18
N SER A 48 -7.62 20.17 6.39
CA SER A 48 -7.62 21.00 7.61
C SER A 48 -6.21 21.32 8.13
N GLY A 49 -5.20 20.61 7.61
CA GLY A 49 -3.81 20.67 8.06
C GLY A 49 -3.55 19.99 9.40
N ASP A 50 -4.48 19.19 9.92
CA ASP A 50 -4.29 18.41 11.15
C ASP A 50 -3.11 17.44 10.99
N PHE A 51 -3.10 16.67 9.89
CA PHE A 51 -2.00 15.75 9.57
C PHE A 51 -0.65 16.47 9.49
N ALA A 52 -0.62 17.66 8.87
CA ALA A 52 0.62 18.44 8.75
C ALA A 52 1.13 18.93 10.13
N ARG A 53 0.23 19.35 11.02
CA ARG A 53 0.58 19.76 12.38
C ARG A 53 1.12 18.58 13.20
N GLU A 54 0.47 17.44 13.11
CA GLU A 54 0.91 16.19 13.74
C GLU A 54 2.33 15.82 13.28
N TRP A 55 2.57 15.79 11.96
CA TRP A 55 3.88 15.46 11.41
C TRP A 55 4.98 16.43 11.85
N ILE A 56 4.71 17.74 11.84
CA ILE A 56 5.67 18.75 12.30
C ILE A 56 5.99 18.57 13.79
N ALA A 57 4.99 18.24 14.62
CA ALA A 57 5.19 17.98 16.04
C ALA A 57 6.07 16.75 16.27
N GLU A 58 5.78 15.63 15.59
CA GLU A 58 6.60 14.41 15.64
C GLU A 58 8.05 14.68 15.19
N ASN A 59 8.24 15.46 14.12
CA ASN A 59 9.57 15.82 13.64
C ASN A 59 10.34 16.69 14.65
N ARG A 60 9.68 17.68 15.27
CA ARG A 60 10.26 18.51 16.32
C ARG A 60 10.59 17.72 17.58
N ALA A 61 9.87 16.64 17.85
CA ALA A 61 10.11 15.72 18.96
C ALA A 61 11.20 14.67 18.66
N GLY A 62 11.85 14.72 17.49
CA GLY A 62 12.95 13.80 17.16
C GLY A 62 12.53 12.51 16.45
N GLN A 63 11.27 12.39 16.01
CA GLN A 63 10.77 11.28 15.19
C GLN A 63 10.78 9.89 15.86
N GLU A 64 10.75 9.81 17.18
CA GLU A 64 10.84 8.53 17.89
C GLU A 64 9.76 7.52 17.46
N ASN A 65 8.51 7.96 17.33
CA ASN A 65 7.42 7.09 16.89
C ASN A 65 7.62 6.69 15.44
N PHE A 66 7.99 7.64 14.59
CA PHE A 66 8.21 7.37 13.17
C PHE A 66 9.35 6.37 12.93
N GLN A 67 10.46 6.49 13.67
CA GLN A 67 11.57 5.54 13.59
C GLN A 67 11.18 4.15 14.11
N ARG A 68 10.42 4.09 15.21
CA ARG A 68 9.86 2.82 15.72
C ARG A 68 8.97 2.15 14.67
N MET A 69 8.01 2.88 14.10
CA MET A 69 7.12 2.36 13.05
C MET A 69 7.91 1.88 11.84
N ARG A 70 8.94 2.62 11.41
CA ARG A 70 9.82 2.22 10.31
C ARG A 70 10.54 0.90 10.61
N ALA A 71 11.12 0.76 11.81
CA ALA A 71 11.81 -0.47 12.21
C ALA A 71 10.86 -1.68 12.29
N GLU A 72 9.65 -1.50 12.81
CA GLU A 72 8.62 -2.54 12.85
C GLU A 72 8.22 -3.00 11.45
N GLN A 73 8.04 -2.08 10.50
CA GLN A 73 7.69 -2.44 9.12
C GLN A 73 8.86 -3.14 8.39
N ALA A 74 10.09 -2.67 8.57
CA ALA A 74 11.30 -3.25 7.96
C ALA A 74 11.60 -4.68 8.47
N SER A 75 11.19 -4.97 9.72
CA SER A 75 11.35 -6.29 10.34
C SER A 75 10.18 -7.24 10.11
N SER A 76 9.19 -6.84 9.31
CA SER A 76 8.03 -7.68 9.01
C SER A 76 8.41 -8.96 8.23
N GLN A 77 7.56 -9.98 8.36
CA GLN A 77 7.76 -11.26 7.67
C GLN A 77 7.74 -11.09 6.15
N VAL A 78 6.92 -10.18 5.61
CA VAL A 78 6.85 -9.93 4.17
C VAL A 78 8.16 -9.39 3.63
N GLU A 79 8.87 -8.54 4.38
CA GLU A 79 10.19 -8.03 3.98
C GLU A 79 11.26 -9.10 4.04
N THR A 80 11.27 -9.92 5.10
CA THR A 80 12.25 -11.00 5.25
C THR A 80 12.12 -12.04 4.14
N THR A 81 10.92 -12.58 3.94
CA THR A 81 10.66 -13.56 2.87
C THR A 81 10.81 -12.92 1.49
N GLY A 82 10.40 -11.66 1.34
CA GLY A 82 10.48 -10.93 0.08
C GLY A 82 11.91 -10.74 -0.41
N ARG A 83 12.84 -10.39 0.48
CA ARG A 83 14.27 -10.26 0.14
C ARG A 83 14.86 -11.57 -0.36
N GLU A 84 14.61 -12.67 0.35
CA GLU A 84 15.08 -14.00 -0.05
C GLU A 84 14.55 -14.37 -1.44
N LEU A 85 13.24 -14.22 -1.67
CA LEU A 85 12.63 -14.55 -2.96
C LEU A 85 13.20 -13.67 -4.09
N ARG A 86 13.33 -12.36 -3.88
CA ARG A 86 13.88 -11.44 -4.88
C ARG A 86 15.35 -11.75 -5.20
N SER A 87 16.15 -12.18 -4.23
CA SER A 87 17.55 -12.57 -4.45
C SER A 87 17.74 -13.71 -5.46
N MET A 88 16.70 -14.54 -5.64
CA MET A 88 16.70 -15.67 -6.58
C MET A 88 16.19 -15.30 -7.97
N MET A 89 15.69 -14.06 -8.17
CA MET A 89 15.10 -13.60 -9.42
C MET A 89 16.13 -12.77 -10.20
N SER A 90 16.93 -13.43 -11.05
CA SER A 90 18.04 -12.79 -11.79
C SER A 90 17.64 -11.65 -12.74
N TRP A 91 16.34 -11.49 -13.00
CA TRP A 91 15.78 -10.44 -13.85
C TRP A 91 15.27 -9.23 -13.05
N ILE A 92 15.26 -9.31 -11.72
CA ILE A 92 14.96 -8.19 -10.85
C ILE A 92 16.28 -7.53 -10.48
N ASP A 93 16.41 -6.25 -10.78
CA ASP A 93 17.51 -5.45 -10.27
C ASP A 93 17.26 -5.18 -8.78
N THR A 94 18.04 -5.83 -7.92
CA THR A 94 17.97 -5.64 -6.46
C THR A 94 18.88 -4.50 -5.98
N GLY A 95 19.27 -3.56 -6.86
CA GLY A 95 20.14 -2.43 -6.55
C GLY A 95 19.80 -1.68 -5.24
N GLU A 96 20.86 -1.23 -4.56
CA GLU A 96 20.99 -0.60 -3.23
C GLU A 96 19.75 0.05 -2.59
N LEU A 97 18.80 -0.73 -2.10
CA LEU A 97 17.78 -0.25 -1.15
C LEU A 97 17.48 -1.26 0.00
N ASP A 98 18.31 -2.29 0.16
CA ASP A 98 18.34 -3.13 1.38
C ASP A 98 19.29 -2.52 2.43
#